data_AF-A0A0F9RNU1-F1
#
_entry.id   AF-A0A0F9RNU1-F1
#
_cell.length_a   1.000
_cell.length_b   1.000
_cell.length_c   1.000
_cell.angle_alpha   90.00
_cell.angle_beta   90.00
_cell.angle_gamma   90.00
#
_symmetry.space_group_name_H-M   'P 1'
#
loop_
_entity.id
_entity.type
_entity.pdbx_description
1 polymer ?
#
loop_
_entity_poly.entity_id
_entity_poly.type
_entity_poly.pdbx_seq_one_letter_code
_entity_poly.pdbx_strand_id
1 'polypeptide(L)'
;MLIRLTDKQVSTYWEDVKAHVRYSLPIHMEFNDKAMSNILDGLIKGDTQCWVGLDKDKDPPDPVCMILTAFSTEYATKTKNLVIFSFSAYSHLVDEVYAEGIQVLKQFAAKNKCHRLIAYTQIPRILDVAKKLDGDISTTLLSWEV
;
A
#
# COMPACT_ATOMS: atom_id res chain seq x y z
N MET A 1 8.24 -4.26 -11.58
CA MET A 1 6.83 -4.32 -12.09
C MET A 1 5.89 -4.37 -10.91
N LEU A 2 4.82 -3.57 -10.87
CA LEU A 2 3.79 -3.70 -9.82
C LEU A 2 2.52 -4.35 -10.40
N ILE A 3 2.09 -5.46 -9.81
CA ILE A 3 0.86 -6.17 -10.21
C ILE A 3 -0.15 -6.19 -9.08
N ARG A 4 -1.44 -6.18 -9.42
CA ARG A 4 -2.54 -6.35 -8.45
C ARG A 4 -2.93 -7.81 -8.37
N LEU A 5 -2.99 -8.37 -7.16
CA LEU A 5 -3.50 -9.72 -6.96
C LEU A 5 -5.02 -9.76 -7.17
N THR A 6 -5.51 -10.86 -7.72
CA THR A 6 -6.95 -11.17 -7.75
C THR A 6 -7.43 -11.67 -6.38
N ASP A 7 -8.74 -11.67 -6.15
CA ASP A 7 -9.40 -12.28 -4.99
C ASP A 7 -8.97 -13.74 -4.75
N LYS A 8 -8.90 -14.53 -5.82
CA LYS A 8 -8.42 -15.92 -5.78
C LYS A 8 -6.96 -16.00 -5.36
N GLN A 9 -6.10 -15.15 -5.93
CA GLN A 9 -4.67 -15.11 -5.58
C GLN A 9 -4.46 -14.66 -4.13
N VAL A 10 -5.18 -13.63 -3.67
CA VAL A 10 -5.14 -13.20 -2.26
C VAL A 10 -5.51 -14.36 -1.34
N SER A 11 -6.57 -15.09 -1.65
CA SER A 11 -7.01 -16.22 -0.83
C SER A 11 -5.96 -17.35 -0.81
N THR A 12 -5.31 -17.62 -1.94
CA THR A 12 -4.22 -18.60 -2.03
C THR A 12 -2.98 -18.19 -1.24
N TYR A 13 -2.60 -16.92 -1.28
CA TYR A 13 -1.38 -16.40 -0.66
C TYR A 13 -1.64 -15.68 0.67
N TRP A 14 -2.77 -15.96 1.33
CA TRP A 14 -3.21 -15.17 2.47
C TRP A 14 -2.22 -15.19 3.63
N GLU A 15 -1.60 -16.34 3.92
CA GLU A 15 -0.64 -16.44 5.02
C GLU A 15 0.60 -15.56 4.77
N ASP A 16 1.07 -15.47 3.53
CA ASP A 16 2.15 -14.56 3.15
C ASP A 16 1.69 -13.11 3.30
N VAL A 17 0.54 -12.75 2.73
CA VAL A 17 -0.04 -11.39 2.85
C VAL A 17 -0.18 -10.98 4.31
N LYS A 18 -0.72 -11.87 5.16
CA LYS A 18 -0.88 -11.67 6.60
C LYS A 18 0.46 -11.43 7.29
N ALA A 19 1.49 -12.21 6.94
CA ALA A 19 2.84 -11.98 7.46
C ALA A 19 3.36 -10.59 7.08
N HIS A 20 3.18 -10.15 5.83
CA HIS A 20 3.57 -8.81 5.39
C HIS A 20 2.85 -7.71 6.14
N VAL A 21 1.52 -7.81 6.25
CA VAL A 21 0.70 -6.86 7.01
C VAL A 21 1.22 -6.74 8.44
N ARG A 22 1.54 -7.85 9.10
CA ARG A 22 2.07 -7.84 10.47
C ARG A 22 3.34 -7.01 10.63
N TYR A 23 4.23 -7.00 9.64
CA TYR A 23 5.48 -6.26 9.70
C TYR A 23 5.36 -4.79 9.29
N SER A 24 4.36 -4.44 8.48
CA SER A 24 4.22 -3.11 7.90
C SER A 24 3.06 -2.29 8.43
N LEU A 25 2.21 -2.86 9.30
CA LEU A 25 1.12 -2.10 9.90
C LEU A 25 1.66 -0.89 10.67
N PRO A 26 1.13 0.31 10.41
CA PRO A 26 1.36 1.47 11.24
C PRO A 26 1.21 1.17 12.74
N ILE A 27 2.07 1.77 13.54
CA ILE A 27 2.13 1.59 15.01
C ILE A 27 0.80 1.86 15.74
N HIS A 28 -0.12 2.59 15.12
CA HIS A 28 -1.43 2.93 15.68
C HIS A 28 -2.52 1.89 15.36
N MET A 29 -2.23 0.88 14.54
CA MET A 29 -3.17 -0.21 14.26
C MET A 29 -2.84 -1.42 15.12
N GLU A 30 -3.85 -1.93 15.82
CA GLU A 30 -3.72 -3.19 16.54
C GLU A 30 -3.64 -4.37 15.58
N PHE A 31 -2.58 -5.16 15.73
CA PHE A 31 -2.51 -6.48 15.12
C PHE A 31 -3.30 -7.47 15.98
N ASN A 32 -4.56 -7.70 15.60
CA ASN A 32 -5.41 -8.73 16.19
C ASN A 32 -6.15 -9.52 15.10
N ASP A 33 -6.70 -10.68 15.45
CA ASP A 33 -7.36 -11.56 14.49
C ASP A 33 -8.54 -10.88 13.80
N LYS A 34 -9.26 -10.01 14.51
CA LYS A 34 -10.37 -9.24 13.96
C LYS A 34 -9.91 -8.27 12.87
N ALA A 35 -8.81 -7.55 13.09
CA ALA A 35 -8.22 -6.66 12.09
C ALA A 35 -7.76 -7.44 10.85
N MET A 36 -7.14 -8.61 11.05
CA MET A 36 -6.73 -9.47 9.94
C MET A 36 -7.92 -10.00 9.13
N SER A 37 -8.98 -10.44 9.81
CA SER A 37 -10.23 -10.84 9.15
C SER A 37 -10.86 -9.69 8.36
N ASN A 38 -10.86 -8.47 8.89
CA ASN A 38 -11.38 -7.30 8.18
C ASN A 38 -10.56 -6.96 6.94
N ILE A 39 -9.23 -7.09 6.99
CA ILE A 39 -8.35 -6.87 5.84
C ILE A 39 -8.62 -7.93 4.76
N LEU A 40 -8.70 -9.22 5.14
CA LEU A 40 -9.02 -10.29 4.19
C LEU A 40 -10.39 -10.08 3.54
N ASP A 41 -11.42 -9.80 4.34
CA ASP A 41 -12.77 -9.52 3.84
C ASP A 41 -12.78 -8.32 2.88
N GLY A 42 -12.08 -7.24 3.23
CA GLY A 42 -11.92 -6.08 2.36
C GLY A 42 -11.16 -6.39 1.06
N LEU A 43 -10.18 -7.28 1.09
CA LEU A 43 -9.46 -7.71 -0.12
C LEU A 43 -10.35 -8.57 -1.03
N ILE A 44 -11.17 -9.45 -0.45
CA ILE A 44 -12.11 -10.30 -1.19
C ILE A 44 -13.23 -9.45 -1.81
N LYS A 45 -13.78 -8.49 -1.07
CA LYS A 45 -14.82 -7.56 -1.54
C LYS A 45 -14.31 -6.51 -2.52
N GLY A 46 -13.00 -6.30 -2.56
CA GLY A 46 -12.34 -5.30 -3.39
C GLY A 46 -12.34 -3.88 -2.79
N ASP A 47 -12.76 -3.73 -1.54
CA ASP A 47 -12.68 -2.48 -0.76
C ASP A 47 -11.22 -2.09 -0.51
N THR A 48 -10.34 -3.09 -0.39
CA THR A 48 -8.89 -2.94 -0.36
C THR A 48 -8.25 -3.69 -1.53
N GLN A 49 -7.00 -3.37 -1.85
CA GLN A 49 -6.24 -4.00 -2.92
C GLN A 49 -4.87 -4.42 -2.43
N CYS A 50 -4.44 -5.61 -2.85
CA CYS A 50 -3.10 -6.13 -2.62
C CYS A 50 -2.28 -6.03 -3.90
N TRP A 51 -1.10 -5.43 -3.79
CA TRP A 51 -0.15 -5.25 -4.88
C TRP A 51 1.16 -5.95 -4.53
N VAL A 52 1.76 -6.58 -5.53
CA VAL A 52 3.06 -7.24 -5.41
C VAL A 52 4.01 -6.63 -6.44
N GLY A 53 5.15 -6.16 -5.96
CA GLY A 53 6.27 -5.76 -6.80
C GLY A 53 7.07 -6.99 -7.19
N LEU A 54 7.33 -7.16 -8.49
CA LEU A 54 8.15 -8.24 -9.04
C LEU A 54 9.44 -7.67 -9.65
N ASP A 55 10.54 -8.35 -9.37
CA ASP A 55 11.83 -8.16 -10.04
C ASP A 55 11.77 -8.76 -11.46
N LYS A 56 11.89 -7.91 -12.48
CA LYS A 56 11.81 -8.35 -13.88
C LYS A 56 13.11 -8.99 -14.37
N ASP A 57 14.21 -8.82 -13.63
CA ASP A 57 15.53 -9.26 -14.06
C ASP A 57 15.78 -10.74 -13.69
N LYS A 58 14.84 -11.38 -12.98
CA LYS A 58 14.88 -12.80 -12.63
C LYS A 58 13.84 -13.62 -13.40
N ASP A 59 14.18 -14.87 -13.68
CA ASP A 59 13.29 -15.86 -14.29
C ASP A 59 13.25 -17.14 -13.43
N PRO A 60 12.14 -17.42 -12.71
CA PRO A 60 10.90 -16.63 -12.68
C PRO A 60 11.06 -15.30 -11.91
N PRO A 61 10.19 -14.30 -12.14
CA PRO A 61 10.20 -13.04 -11.41
C PRO A 61 9.97 -13.24 -9.90
N ASP A 62 10.89 -12.74 -9.07
CA ASP A 62 10.77 -12.82 -7.61
C ASP A 62 9.97 -11.64 -7.03
N PRO A 63 9.17 -11.85 -5.97
CA PRO A 63 8.53 -10.76 -5.25
C PRO A 63 9.57 -9.93 -4.47
N VAL A 64 9.53 -8.60 -4.66
CA VAL A 64 10.44 -7.64 -4.00
C VAL A 64 9.73 -6.72 -3.02
N CYS A 65 8.43 -6.49 -3.18
CA CYS A 65 7.63 -5.75 -2.21
C CYS A 65 6.15 -6.13 -2.23
N MET A 66 5.45 -5.77 -1.16
CA MET A 66 4.00 -5.88 -1.06
C MET A 66 3.40 -4.58 -0.54
N ILE A 67 2.29 -4.16 -1.16
CA ILE A 67 1.59 -2.92 -0.85
C ILE A 67 0.11 -3.23 -0.66
N LEU A 68 -0.49 -2.73 0.41
CA LEU A 68 -1.94 -2.72 0.56
C LEU A 68 -2.48 -1.30 0.44
N THR A 69 -3.55 -1.16 -0.35
CA THR A 69 -4.24 0.10 -0.55
C THR A 69 -5.72 0.00 -0.21
N ALA A 70 -6.30 1.11 0.25
CA ALA A 70 -7.73 1.24 0.48
C ALA A 70 -8.21 2.59 -0.05
N PHE A 71 -9.48 2.68 -0.44
CA PHE A 71 -10.09 3.98 -0.70
C PHE A 71 -10.48 4.64 0.62
N SER A 72 -10.14 5.92 0.77
CA SER A 72 -10.66 6.77 1.84
C SER A 72 -11.52 7.86 1.23
N THR A 73 -12.72 8.07 1.76
CA THR A 73 -13.61 9.14 1.31
C THR A 73 -13.98 10.01 2.49
N GLU A 74 -13.56 11.27 2.44
CA GLU A 74 -13.94 12.25 3.44
C GLU A 74 -15.42 12.62 3.26
N TYR A 75 -16.24 12.44 4.31
CA TYR A 75 -17.68 12.62 4.18
C TYR A 75 -18.10 14.06 3.85
N ALA A 76 -17.44 15.06 4.44
CA ALA A 76 -17.82 16.47 4.32
C ALA A 76 -17.56 17.02 2.91
N THR A 77 -16.39 16.74 2.35
CA THR A 77 -15.97 17.25 1.03
C THR A 77 -16.25 16.26 -0.11
N LYS A 78 -16.62 15.01 0.22
CA LYS A 78 -16.67 13.87 -0.71
C LYS A 78 -15.34 13.61 -1.43
N THR A 79 -14.23 14.12 -0.89
CA THR A 79 -12.90 13.87 -1.46
C THR A 79 -12.52 12.42 -1.28
N LYS A 80 -12.35 11.72 -2.40
CA LYS A 80 -11.88 10.34 -2.44
C LYS A 80 -10.37 10.31 -2.64
N ASN A 81 -9.66 9.50 -1.87
CA ASN A 81 -8.22 9.30 -1.97
C ASN A 81 -7.92 7.79 -2.02
N LEU A 82 -6.77 7.44 -2.61
CA LEU A 82 -6.19 6.11 -2.46
C LEU A 82 -5.14 6.17 -1.37
N VAL A 83 -5.28 5.34 -0.33
CA VAL A 83 -4.37 5.32 0.82
C VAL A 83 -3.54 4.05 0.77
N ILE A 84 -2.22 4.18 0.77
CA ILE A 84 -1.28 3.10 1.07
C ILE A 84 -1.20 3.00 2.58
N PHE A 85 -1.84 1.97 3.15
CA PHE A 85 -1.87 1.76 4.60
C PHE A 85 -0.88 0.69 5.07
N SER A 86 -0.30 -0.07 4.16
CA SER A 86 0.76 -1.03 4.43
C SER A 86 1.70 -1.10 3.23
N PHE A 87 3.00 -1.06 3.53
CA PHE A 87 4.09 -1.20 2.56
C PHE A 87 5.22 -1.99 3.22
N SER A 88 5.66 -3.06 2.56
CA SER A 88 6.81 -3.85 2.99
C SER A 88 7.68 -4.22 1.79
N ALA A 89 8.98 -4.33 2.00
CA ALA A 89 9.92 -4.82 1.00
C ALA A 89 10.59 -6.10 1.52
N TYR A 90 10.76 -7.09 0.65
CA TYR A 90 11.50 -8.32 0.96
C TYR A 90 13.01 -8.09 0.92
N SER A 91 13.45 -7.07 0.18
CA SER A 91 14.85 -6.71 -0.02
C SER A 91 15.00 -5.20 -0.17
N HIS A 92 16.23 -4.72 -0.31
CA HIS A 92 16.48 -3.32 -0.61
C HIS A 92 15.93 -2.96 -2.00
N LEU A 93 14.98 -2.04 -2.06
CA LEU A 93 14.44 -1.53 -3.32
C LEU A 93 15.27 -0.35 -3.86
N VAL A 94 15.57 -0.41 -5.16
CA VAL A 94 16.16 0.71 -5.91
C VAL A 94 15.11 1.77 -6.24
N ASP A 95 15.53 3.01 -6.52
CA ASP A 95 14.64 4.17 -6.72
C ASP A 95 13.66 3.94 -7.89
N GLU A 96 14.09 3.21 -8.91
CA GLU A 96 13.31 2.87 -10.10
C GLU A 96 12.07 2.03 -9.76
N VAL A 97 12.20 1.09 -8.81
CA VAL A 97 11.07 0.25 -8.37
C VAL A 97 10.01 1.09 -7.67
N TYR A 98 10.42 2.07 -6.86
CA TYR A 98 9.49 3.02 -6.25
C TYR A 98 8.81 3.89 -7.30
N ALA A 99 9.55 4.43 -8.26
CA ALA A 99 9.01 5.26 -9.32
C ALA A 99 7.97 4.52 -10.16
N GLU A 100 8.28 3.29 -10.60
CA GLU A 100 7.34 2.42 -11.32
C GLU A 100 6.08 2.14 -10.49
N GLY A 101 6.26 1.74 -9.22
CA GLY A 101 5.16 1.38 -8.33
C GLY A 101 4.22 2.56 -8.06
N ILE A 102 4.77 3.73 -7.72
CA ILE A 102 3.99 4.95 -7.49
C ILE A 102 3.25 5.37 -8.77
N GLN A 103 3.87 5.23 -9.94
CA GLN A 103 3.20 5.57 -11.19
C GLN A 103 2.00 4.66 -11.47
N VAL A 104 2.13 3.35 -11.24
CA VAL A 104 1.01 2.39 -11.35
C VAL A 104 -0.12 2.75 -10.37
N LEU A 105 0.23 3.07 -9.11
CA LEU A 105 -0.76 3.45 -8.10
C LEU A 105 -1.44 4.79 -8.42
N LYS A 106 -0.72 5.79 -8.95
CA LYS A 106 -1.30 7.06 -9.42
C LYS A 106 -2.29 6.84 -10.57
N GLN A 107 -1.95 5.99 -11.54
CA GLN A 107 -2.85 5.63 -12.62
C GLN A 107 -4.11 4.92 -12.11
N PHE A 108 -3.95 3.97 -11.19
CA PHE A 108 -5.09 3.30 -10.56
C PHE A 108 -5.97 4.28 -9.76
N ALA A 109 -5.36 5.17 -8.99
CA ALA A 109 -6.04 6.22 -8.23
C ALA A 109 -6.85 7.14 -9.17
N ALA A 110 -6.25 7.62 -10.26
CA ALA A 110 -6.88 8.47 -11.26
C ALA A 110 -8.07 7.77 -11.94
N LYS A 111 -7.91 6.51 -12.36
CA LYS A 111 -9.01 5.69 -12.94
C LYS A 111 -10.18 5.55 -11.97
N ASN A 112 -9.92 5.55 -10.67
CA ASN A 112 -10.93 5.45 -9.61
C ASN A 112 -11.41 6.80 -9.07
N LYS A 113 -11.12 7.91 -9.79
CA LYS A 113 -11.51 9.28 -9.44
C LYS A 113 -11.00 9.73 -8.06
N CYS A 114 -9.83 9.25 -7.67
CA CYS A 114 -9.17 9.73 -6.44
C CYS A 114 -8.51 11.08 -6.71
N HIS A 115 -8.59 11.97 -5.72
CA HIS A 115 -7.91 13.26 -5.71
C HIS A 115 -6.41 13.09 -5.44
N ARG A 116 -6.04 12.24 -4.48
CA ARG A 116 -4.63 11.98 -4.12
C ARG A 116 -4.34 10.51 -3.87
N LEU A 117 -3.06 10.16 -4.02
CA LEU A 117 -2.42 8.98 -3.44
C LEU A 117 -1.74 9.41 -2.13
N ILE A 118 -2.10 8.78 -1.02
CA ILE A 118 -1.65 9.17 0.32
C ILE A 118 -0.95 7.97 0.97
N ALA A 119 0.12 8.23 1.72
CA ALA A 119 0.76 7.26 2.59
C ALA A 119 1.19 7.96 3.88
N TYR A 120 1.30 7.21 4.97
CA TYR A 120 1.85 7.70 6.23
C TYR A 120 3.10 6.90 6.56
N THR A 121 4.18 7.58 6.92
CA THR A 121 5.44 6.92 7.25
C THR A 121 6.30 7.80 8.14
N GLN A 122 7.12 7.16 8.96
CA GLN A 122 8.21 7.80 9.71
C GLN A 122 9.58 7.34 9.19
N ILE A 123 9.62 6.50 8.16
CA ILE A 123 10.85 5.91 7.62
C ILE A 123 11.54 6.96 6.72
N PRO A 124 12.74 7.47 7.08
CA PRO A 124 13.39 8.54 6.34
C PRO A 124 13.59 8.22 4.86
N ARG A 125 13.96 6.98 4.54
CA ARG A 125 14.12 6.52 3.16
C ARG A 125 12.86 6.69 2.32
N ILE A 126 11.67 6.44 2.88
CA ILE A 126 10.41 6.59 2.16
C ILE A 126 10.07 8.07 1.96
N LEU A 127 10.39 8.94 2.92
CA LEU A 127 10.25 10.40 2.78
C LEU A 127 11.16 10.95 1.68
N ASP A 128 12.41 10.47 1.60
CA ASP A 128 13.36 10.86 0.54
C ASP A 128 12.85 10.43 -0.84
N VAL A 129 12.35 9.20 -0.95
CA VAL A 129 11.73 8.70 -2.19
C VAL A 129 10.51 9.55 -2.56
N ALA A 130 9.62 9.84 -1.61
CA ALA A 130 8.44 10.65 -1.87
C ALA A 130 8.85 12.04 -2.39
N LYS A 131 9.84 12.69 -1.77
CA LYS A 131 10.35 13.99 -2.22
C LYS A 131 10.95 13.95 -3.62
N LYS A 132 11.69 12.90 -3.97
CA LYS A 132 12.25 12.69 -5.32
C LYS A 132 11.18 12.48 -6.39
N LEU A 133 10.00 12.00 -6.00
CA LEU A 133 8.87 11.70 -6.88
C LEU A 133 7.77 12.78 -6.83
N ASP A 134 8.15 14.02 -6.48
CA ASP A 134 7.26 15.18 -6.36
C ASP A 134 6.10 15.01 -5.36
N GLY A 135 6.28 14.14 -4.37
CA GLY A 135 5.35 13.96 -3.25
C GLY A 135 5.40 15.13 -2.28
N ASP A 136 4.23 15.60 -1.84
CA ASP A 136 4.12 16.58 -0.78
C ASP A 136 4.31 15.91 0.59
N ILE A 137 5.39 16.29 1.28
CA ILE A 137 5.75 15.82 2.64
C ILE A 137 5.63 16.94 3.70
N SER A 138 5.06 18.09 3.34
CA SER A 138 4.95 19.25 4.24
C SER A 138 3.84 19.08 5.30
N THR A 139 2.89 18.19 5.05
CA THR A 139 1.77 17.93 5.95
C THR A 139 2.18 17.00 7.09
N THR A 140 1.94 17.43 8.33
CA THR A 140 2.18 16.61 9.52
C THR A 140 0.89 15.91 9.96
N LEU A 141 0.94 14.59 10.16
CA LEU A 141 -0.15 13.84 10.78
C LEU A 141 -0.11 14.05 12.30
N LEU A 142 -1.24 14.49 12.88
CA LEU A 142 -1.45 14.55 14.32
C LEU A 142 -2.41 13.44 14.74
N SER A 143 -2.08 12.70 15.79
CA SER A 143 -2.87 11.57 16.30
C SER A 143 -2.92 11.57 17.82
N TRP A 144 -4.08 11.24 18.38
CA TRP A 144 -4.32 11.06 19.80
C TRP A 144 -5.01 9.71 20.02
N GLU A 145 -4.66 9.01 21.10
CA GLU A 145 -5.34 7.78 21.53
C GLU A 145 -6.70 8.15 22.16
N VAL A 146 -7.73 7.36 21.88
CA VAL A 146 -9.13 7.57 22.34
C VAL A 146 -9.65 6.30 23.00
#